data_AF-A0A8S9BGM1-F1
#
_entry.id   AF-A0A8S9BGM1-F1
#
_cell.length_a   1.000
_cell.length_b   1.000
_cell.length_c   1.000
_cell.angle_alpha   90.00
_cell.angle_beta   90.00
_cell.angle_gamma   90.00
#
_symmetry.space_group_name_H-M   'P 1'
#
loop_
_entity.id
_entity.type
_entity.pdbx_description
1 polymer ?
#
loop_
_entity_poly.entity_id
_entity_poly.type
_entity_poly.pdbx_seq_one_letter_code
_entity_poly.pdbx_strand_id
1 'polypeptide(L)'
;MHLQEQSPLLQLPRELREQIWKDVFSDPHLYIQFWDYPSSPSSSRKIFSYTECSNQRQRIPAGNSHDCSNAQGCIKFMPNVRHLRKVLSERLGLSLTCRMVYLESMAFLYTEQTFHFPSGAGFAALRNGLSSQKFHQIRNVKLDFNISTDTGLIVRYPPTRKREEWKSLWKLVSTMEGLRVLNVEMDARTEDFHNFQQSPNAVSAWMTMLEPLASVEQADAFEVGIKWFKDGEAFEEKSVEMRDNGGGSSKTFVFGYQFGSAQ
;
A
#
# COMPACT_ATOMS: atom_id res chain seq x y z
N MET A 1 41.25 -3.77 -0.61
CA MET A 1 40.12 -2.91 -1.03
C MET A 1 40.03 -3.01 -2.54
N HIS A 2 39.10 -3.78 -3.09
CA HIS A 2 38.84 -3.68 -4.52
C HIS A 2 38.24 -2.30 -4.80
N LEU A 3 38.78 -1.60 -5.79
CA LEU A 3 38.25 -0.32 -6.25
C LEU A 3 36.87 -0.59 -6.82
N GLN A 4 35.83 0.01 -6.25
CA GLN A 4 34.44 -0.18 -6.70
C GLN A 4 34.30 0.13 -8.21
N GLU A 5 35.12 1.05 -8.71
CA GLU A 5 35.24 1.47 -10.11
C GLU A 5 35.64 0.34 -11.09
N GLN A 6 36.18 -0.78 -10.59
CA GLN A 6 36.50 -1.95 -11.42
C GLN A 6 35.29 -2.84 -11.71
N SER A 7 34.14 -2.56 -11.11
CA SER A 7 32.90 -3.30 -11.39
C SER A 7 32.49 -3.10 -12.86
N PRO A 8 32.25 -4.17 -13.64
CA PRO A 8 31.77 -4.06 -15.02
C PRO A 8 30.48 -3.24 -15.14
N LEU A 9 29.62 -3.31 -14.12
CA LEU A 9 28.40 -2.51 -14.05
C LEU A 9 28.71 -1.01 -13.99
N LEU A 10 29.72 -0.60 -13.21
CA LEU A 10 30.09 0.81 -13.05
C LEU A 10 30.91 1.35 -14.24
N GLN A 11 31.42 0.47 -15.11
CA GLN A 11 32.07 0.83 -16.36
C GLN A 11 31.08 1.12 -17.50
N LEU A 12 29.81 0.70 -17.37
CA LEU A 12 28.77 1.04 -18.33
C LEU A 12 28.52 2.56 -18.33
N PRO A 13 28.14 3.18 -19.47
CA PRO A 13 27.60 4.53 -19.48
C PRO A 13 26.45 4.72 -18.48
N ARG A 14 26.33 5.93 -17.93
CA ARG A 14 25.35 6.26 -16.89
C ARG A 14 23.92 5.93 -17.35
N GLU A 15 23.61 6.21 -18.60
CA GLU A 15 22.30 6.01 -19.21
C GLU A 15 21.89 4.53 -19.19
N LEU A 16 22.84 3.62 -19.46
CA LEU A 16 22.59 2.18 -19.37
C LEU A 16 22.38 1.72 -17.93
N ARG A 17 23.13 2.30 -16.97
CA ARG A 17 22.92 1.99 -15.55
C ARG A 17 21.54 2.46 -15.09
N GLU A 18 21.11 3.65 -15.50
CA GLU A 18 19.76 4.16 -15.19
C GLU A 18 18.66 3.29 -15.81
N GLN A 19 18.85 2.76 -17.03
CA GLN A 19 17.93 1.76 -17.61
C GLN A 19 17.88 0.48 -16.78
N ILE A 20 19.03 -0.05 -16.37
CA ILE A 20 19.09 -1.22 -15.47
C ILE A 20 18.33 -0.95 -14.17
N TRP A 21 18.50 0.24 -13.57
CA TRP A 21 17.77 0.58 -12.34
C TRP A 21 16.28 0.70 -12.56
N LYS A 22 15.85 1.35 -13.64
CA LYS A 22 14.43 1.37 -14.01
C LYS A 22 13.90 -0.05 -14.16
N ASP A 23 14.58 -0.91 -14.91
CA ASP A 23 14.12 -2.29 -15.13
C ASP A 23 14.04 -3.07 -13.80
N VAL A 24 15.05 -2.96 -12.93
CA VAL A 24 15.09 -3.62 -11.62
C VAL A 24 13.98 -3.15 -10.68
N PHE A 25 13.61 -1.86 -10.70
CA PHE A 25 12.61 -1.27 -9.80
C PHE A 25 11.24 -1.00 -10.46
N SER A 26 11.08 -1.28 -11.75
CA SER A 26 9.85 -1.02 -12.52
C SER A 26 8.70 -1.95 -12.19
N ASP A 27 8.95 -3.08 -11.52
CA ASP A 27 7.91 -4.05 -11.19
C ASP A 27 7.01 -3.54 -10.04
N PRO A 28 5.68 -3.71 -10.12
CA PRO A 28 4.75 -2.64 -9.80
C PRO A 28 4.42 -2.53 -8.32
N HIS A 29 4.74 -3.52 -7.47
CA HIS A 29 4.33 -3.51 -6.06
C HIS A 29 5.33 -4.17 -5.12
N LEU A 30 5.88 -3.38 -4.20
CA LEU A 30 6.62 -3.87 -3.04
C LEU A 30 5.63 -3.98 -1.88
N TYR A 31 5.13 -5.19 -1.62
CA TYR A 31 4.21 -5.44 -0.52
C TYR A 31 4.99 -5.42 0.78
N ILE A 32 4.85 -4.37 1.58
CA ILE A 32 5.48 -4.25 2.88
C ILE A 32 4.49 -4.70 3.96
N GLN A 33 4.81 -5.84 4.56
CA GLN A 33 4.09 -6.36 5.70
C GLN A 33 4.84 -6.00 6.99
N PHE A 34 4.09 -5.47 7.94
CA PHE A 34 4.60 -5.13 9.25
C PHE A 34 4.00 -6.09 10.28
N TRP A 35 4.87 -6.85 10.93
CA TRP A 35 4.47 -7.78 11.98
C TRP A 35 4.98 -7.26 13.33
N ASP A 36 4.06 -7.14 14.27
CA ASP A 36 4.42 -7.09 15.69
C ASP A 36 4.38 -8.53 16.19
N TYR A 37 5.55 -9.17 16.31
CA TYR A 37 5.64 -10.53 16.82
C TYR A 37 5.68 -10.46 18.35
N PRO A 38 4.64 -10.95 19.06
CA PRO A 38 4.72 -11.16 20.49
C PRO A 38 5.54 -12.43 20.75
N SER A 39 6.84 -12.40 20.41
CA SER A 39 7.74 -13.52 20.67
C SER A 39 8.03 -13.70 22.18
N SER A 40 7.73 -12.68 23.00
CA SER A 40 7.76 -12.71 24.46
C SER A 40 6.93 -11.55 25.01
N PRO A 41 6.26 -11.66 26.18
CA PRO A 41 5.57 -10.55 26.84
C PRO A 41 6.46 -9.33 27.14
N SER A 42 7.78 -9.46 27.02
CA SER A 42 8.77 -8.40 27.23
C SER A 42 9.49 -7.91 25.96
N SER A 43 9.19 -8.47 24.78
CA SER A 43 9.86 -8.06 23.53
C SER A 43 8.90 -8.09 22.34
N SER A 44 8.38 -6.91 21.98
CA SER A 44 7.75 -6.64 20.69
C SER A 44 8.84 -6.34 19.67
N ARG A 45 9.42 -7.39 19.08
CA ARG A 45 10.30 -7.18 17.92
C ARG A 45 9.41 -6.86 16.72
N LYS A 46 9.43 -5.59 16.34
CA LYS A 46 8.81 -5.09 15.11
C LYS A 46 9.64 -5.56 13.92
N ILE A 47 9.05 -6.33 13.03
CA ILE A 47 9.72 -6.86 11.85
C ILE A 47 9.01 -6.35 10.61
N PHE A 48 9.76 -5.67 9.73
CA PHE A 48 9.34 -5.47 8.36
C PHE A 48 9.68 -6.71 7.56
N SER A 49 8.68 -7.22 6.88
CA SER A 49 8.83 -8.25 5.87
C SER A 49 8.26 -7.68 4.58
N TYR A 50 8.63 -8.30 3.47
CA TYR A 50 8.05 -7.92 2.21
C TYR A 50 7.83 -9.16 1.36
N THR A 51 6.93 -9.05 0.38
CA THR A 51 6.63 -10.11 -0.57
C THR A 51 6.52 -9.52 -1.95
N GLU A 52 7.00 -10.26 -2.95
CA GLU A 52 6.78 -9.95 -4.36
C GLU A 52 5.68 -10.87 -4.87
N CYS A 53 4.63 -10.31 -5.46
CA CYS A 53 3.59 -11.09 -6.12
C CYS A 53 3.95 -11.19 -7.61
N SER A 54 4.35 -12.37 -8.07
CA SER A 54 4.66 -12.62 -9.49
C SER A 54 3.41 -12.67 -10.38
N ASN A 55 2.21 -12.73 -9.79
CA ASN A 55 0.95 -12.94 -10.50
C ASN A 55 0.15 -11.63 -10.63
N GLN A 56 0.68 -10.66 -11.38
CA GLN A 56 0.03 -9.36 -11.62
C GLN A 56 -1.37 -9.45 -12.24
N ARG A 57 -1.69 -10.56 -12.94
CA ARG A 57 -2.96 -10.72 -13.68
C ARG A 57 -4.15 -11.10 -12.79
N GLN A 58 -3.92 -11.59 -11.58
CA GLN A 58 -4.98 -11.79 -10.60
C GLN A 58 -5.02 -10.55 -9.71
N ARG A 59 -5.81 -9.55 -10.11
CA ARG A 59 -6.17 -8.42 -9.25
C ARG A 59 -6.63 -8.97 -7.91
N ILE A 60 -5.86 -8.68 -6.87
CA ILE A 60 -6.07 -9.20 -5.52
C ILE A 60 -7.37 -8.58 -4.98
N PRO A 61 -8.34 -9.38 -4.50
CA PRO A 61 -9.37 -8.85 -3.61
C PRO A 61 -8.67 -8.38 -2.34
N ALA A 62 -8.70 -7.07 -2.10
CA ALA A 62 -7.92 -6.48 -1.04
C ALA A 62 -8.44 -6.98 0.33
N GLY A 63 -7.65 -6.77 1.39
CA GLY A 63 -8.09 -7.10 2.75
C GLY A 63 -7.95 -8.57 3.16
N ASN A 64 -7.64 -9.47 2.23
CA ASN A 64 -7.06 -10.78 2.54
C ASN A 64 -5.54 -10.68 2.36
N SER A 65 -4.79 -10.95 3.43
CA SER A 65 -3.37 -11.29 3.35
C SER A 65 -3.18 -12.20 2.14
N HIS A 66 -2.59 -11.70 1.05
CA HIS A 66 -2.23 -12.41 -0.18
C HIS A 66 -2.42 -13.93 -0.02
N ASP A 67 -3.66 -14.41 -0.23
CA ASP A 67 -3.97 -15.83 -0.06
C ASP A 67 -3.65 -16.51 -1.38
N CYS A 68 -2.39 -16.37 -1.73
CA CYS A 68 -1.72 -17.15 -2.74
C CYS A 68 -1.55 -18.61 -2.33
N SER A 69 -2.14 -18.99 -1.20
CA SER A 69 -2.39 -20.34 -0.75
C SER A 69 -2.78 -21.31 -1.84
N ASN A 70 -3.60 -20.86 -2.78
CA ASN A 70 -4.24 -21.69 -3.79
C ASN A 70 -3.81 -21.33 -5.21
N ALA A 71 -3.04 -20.24 -5.41
CA ALA A 71 -2.45 -19.91 -6.69
C ALA A 71 -1.17 -20.74 -6.90
N GLN A 72 -1.18 -21.66 -7.86
CA GLN A 72 0.02 -22.41 -8.25
C GLN A 72 1.17 -21.43 -8.54
N GLY A 73 2.26 -21.54 -7.77
CA GLY A 73 3.45 -20.68 -7.89
C GLY A 73 3.63 -19.66 -6.77
N CYS A 74 2.71 -19.61 -5.82
CA CYS A 74 2.66 -18.54 -4.84
C CYS A 74 2.88 -19.13 -3.43
N ILE A 75 4.10 -18.99 -2.93
CA ILE A 75 4.56 -19.71 -1.73
C ILE A 75 3.86 -19.13 -0.49
N LYS A 76 3.03 -19.92 0.21
CA LYS A 76 2.55 -19.60 1.56
C LYS A 76 3.73 -19.32 2.48
N PHE A 77 4.10 -18.05 2.65
CA PHE A 77 5.10 -17.68 3.62
C PHE A 77 4.48 -17.53 4.99
N MET A 78 4.43 -18.63 5.74
CA MET A 78 4.65 -18.49 7.18
C MET A 78 6.07 -17.92 7.36
N PRO A 79 6.29 -16.96 8.27
CA PRO A 79 7.54 -16.21 8.33
C PRO A 79 8.62 -17.07 9.00
N ASN A 80 9.14 -18.03 8.26
CA ASN A 80 10.44 -18.57 8.58
C ASN A 80 11.44 -17.48 8.14
N VAL A 81 11.90 -16.68 9.10
CA VAL A 81 12.77 -15.49 8.94
C VAL A 81 13.93 -15.70 7.94
N ARG A 82 14.39 -16.95 7.79
CA ARG A 82 15.43 -17.36 6.83
C ARG A 82 15.07 -17.12 5.37
N HIS A 83 13.80 -17.23 4.98
CA HIS A 83 13.39 -17.05 3.59
C HIS A 83 13.16 -15.58 3.20
N LEU A 84 12.70 -14.74 4.12
CA LEU A 84 12.57 -13.29 3.91
C LEU A 84 13.91 -12.64 3.54
N ARG A 85 15.02 -13.20 4.04
CA ARG A 85 16.37 -12.77 3.71
C ARG A 85 16.78 -13.07 2.26
N LYS A 86 16.21 -14.11 1.65
CA LYS A 86 16.57 -14.57 0.30
C LYS A 86 16.00 -13.65 -0.77
N VAL A 87 14.72 -13.28 -0.66
CA VAL A 87 14.08 -12.42 -1.66
C VAL A 87 14.67 -11.00 -1.59
N LEU A 88 14.89 -10.41 -0.39
CA LEU A 88 15.52 -9.07 -0.26
C LEU A 88 16.88 -9.04 -0.96
N SER A 89 17.58 -10.19 -0.94
CA SER A 89 18.88 -10.34 -1.59
C SER A 89 18.82 -10.44 -3.11
N GLU A 90 17.66 -10.65 -3.72
CA GLU A 90 17.53 -10.75 -5.18
C GLU A 90 17.32 -9.37 -5.82
N ARG A 91 16.40 -8.53 -5.31
CA ARG A 91 16.21 -7.16 -5.83
C ARG A 91 17.16 -6.13 -5.24
N LEU A 92 17.24 -6.06 -3.92
CA LEU A 92 18.19 -5.15 -3.27
C LEU A 92 19.60 -5.72 -3.28
N GLY A 93 19.79 -6.99 -3.68
CA GLY A 93 21.11 -7.62 -3.76
C GLY A 93 22.12 -6.74 -4.46
N LEU A 94 21.75 -6.25 -5.65
CA LEU A 94 22.62 -5.40 -6.45
C LEU A 94 22.89 -4.06 -5.76
N SER A 95 21.85 -3.38 -5.27
CA SER A 95 21.94 -2.16 -4.45
C SER A 95 22.78 -2.34 -3.18
N LEU A 96 22.85 -3.55 -2.63
CA LEU A 96 23.57 -3.85 -1.40
C LEU A 96 25.01 -4.33 -1.65
N THR A 97 25.42 -4.56 -2.91
CA THR A 97 26.80 -4.98 -3.22
C THR A 97 27.84 -3.91 -2.93
N CYS A 98 27.53 -2.63 -3.21
CA CYS A 98 28.46 -1.53 -2.97
C CYS A 98 27.74 -0.18 -2.78
N ARG A 99 28.45 0.77 -2.18
CA ARG A 99 27.90 2.10 -1.84
C ARG A 99 27.54 2.92 -3.08
N MET A 100 28.34 2.86 -4.15
CA MET A 100 28.05 3.60 -5.38
C MET A 100 26.75 3.12 -6.02
N VAL A 101 26.61 1.80 -6.20
CA VAL A 101 25.40 1.20 -6.75
C VAL A 101 24.20 1.50 -5.87
N TYR A 102 24.33 1.44 -4.54
CA TYR A 102 23.28 1.87 -3.61
C TYR A 102 22.82 3.31 -3.88
N LEU A 103 23.76 4.25 -3.97
CA LEU A 103 23.45 5.67 -4.15
C LEU A 103 22.82 5.97 -5.52
N GLU A 104 23.24 5.29 -6.58
CA GLU A 104 22.62 5.43 -7.90
C GLU A 104 21.21 4.81 -7.94
N SER A 105 21.06 3.60 -7.39
CA SER A 105 19.80 2.85 -7.44
C SER A 105 18.73 3.37 -6.48
N MET A 106 19.11 3.97 -5.34
CA MET A 106 18.12 4.37 -4.32
C MET A 106 17.12 5.41 -4.81
N ALA A 107 17.49 6.25 -5.79
CA ALA A 107 16.56 7.21 -6.37
C ALA A 107 15.39 6.46 -7.02
N PHE A 108 15.68 5.47 -7.86
CA PHE A 108 14.70 4.65 -8.55
C PHE A 108 13.86 3.80 -7.58
N LEU A 109 14.48 3.27 -6.52
CA LEU A 109 13.75 2.51 -5.49
C LEU A 109 12.63 3.34 -4.85
N TYR A 110 12.81 4.64 -4.64
CA TYR A 110 11.79 5.49 -4.04
C TYR A 110 10.87 6.17 -5.08
N THR A 111 11.32 6.35 -6.32
CA THR A 111 10.53 7.04 -7.36
C THR A 111 9.69 6.12 -8.23
N GLU A 112 10.18 4.93 -8.56
CA GLU A 112 9.50 4.03 -9.49
C GLU A 112 8.64 2.98 -8.75
N GLN A 113 9.06 2.57 -7.55
CA GLN A 113 8.39 1.51 -6.82
C GLN A 113 7.07 1.97 -6.18
N THR A 114 6.01 1.15 -6.31
CA THR A 114 4.81 1.30 -5.45
C THR A 114 5.02 0.59 -4.13
N PHE A 115 4.98 1.34 -3.04
CA PHE A 115 5.02 0.81 -1.69
C PHE A 115 3.61 0.45 -1.23
N HIS A 116 3.34 -0.84 -1.09
CA HIS A 116 2.02 -1.33 -0.74
C HIS A 116 1.97 -1.79 0.72
N PHE A 117 1.08 -1.16 1.51
CA PHE A 117 0.87 -1.50 2.91
C PHE A 117 -0.54 -2.06 3.13
N PRO A 118 -0.68 -3.25 3.73
CA PRO A 118 -1.99 -3.81 4.09
C PRO A 118 -2.55 -3.22 5.40
N SER A 119 -1.84 -2.27 6.02
CA SER A 119 -2.31 -1.58 7.22
C SER A 119 -1.60 -0.24 7.40
N GLY A 120 -2.31 0.71 8.03
CA GLY A 120 -1.73 2.00 8.42
C GLY A 120 -0.58 1.88 9.42
N ALA A 121 -0.54 0.82 10.23
CA ALA A 121 0.54 0.57 11.17
C ALA A 121 1.88 0.32 10.47
N GLY A 122 1.89 -0.44 9.38
CA GLY A 122 3.10 -0.67 8.59
C GLY A 122 3.62 0.59 7.93
N PHE A 123 2.72 1.41 7.41
CA PHE A 123 3.07 2.72 6.85
C PHE A 123 3.65 3.68 7.92
N ALA A 124 3.00 3.78 9.09
CA ALA A 124 3.50 4.59 10.19
C ALA A 124 4.87 4.09 10.70
N ALA A 125 5.07 2.77 10.71
CA ALA A 125 6.37 2.20 11.07
C ALA A 125 7.44 2.55 10.02
N LEU A 126 7.12 2.53 8.72
CA LEU A 126 8.05 2.95 7.66
C LEU A 126 8.55 4.37 7.90
N ARG A 127 7.64 5.30 8.25
CA ARG A 127 8.02 6.68 8.57
C ARG A 127 9.07 6.77 9.67
N ASN A 128 8.97 5.91 10.69
CA ASN A 128 9.93 5.88 11.80
C ASN A 128 11.25 5.19 11.42
N GLY A 129 11.24 4.32 10.42
CA GLY A 129 12.44 3.63 9.92
C GLY A 129 13.23 4.40 8.87
N LEU A 130 12.61 5.37 8.20
CA LEU A 130 13.26 6.19 7.17
C LEU A 130 13.62 7.57 7.69
N SER A 131 14.70 8.15 7.16
CA SER A 131 14.96 9.58 7.33
C SER A 131 13.85 10.38 6.64
N SER A 132 13.58 11.61 7.13
CA SER A 132 12.54 12.47 6.52
C SER A 132 12.79 12.63 5.03
N GLN A 133 14.03 12.91 4.62
CA GLN A 133 14.40 13.08 3.22
C GLN A 133 14.02 11.86 2.36
N LYS A 134 14.29 10.63 2.81
CA LYS A 134 13.93 9.42 2.05
C LYS A 134 12.43 9.16 2.03
N PHE A 135 11.76 9.44 3.14
CA PHE A 135 10.30 9.34 3.21
C PHE A 135 9.61 10.27 2.22
N HIS A 136 10.09 11.52 2.09
CA HIS A 136 9.60 12.49 1.11
C HIS A 136 10.05 12.19 -0.33
N GLN A 137 10.89 11.18 -0.60
CA GLN A 137 11.23 10.76 -1.96
C GLN A 137 10.24 9.75 -2.54
N ILE A 138 9.42 9.12 -1.69
CA ILE A 138 8.45 8.11 -2.11
C ILE A 138 7.38 8.75 -3.00
N ARG A 139 7.21 8.21 -4.21
CA ARG A 139 6.24 8.72 -5.20
C ARG A 139 4.93 7.93 -5.25
N ASN A 140 4.98 6.62 -5.06
CA ASN A 140 3.84 5.74 -5.29
C ASN A 140 3.52 4.94 -4.02
N VAL A 141 2.33 5.12 -3.46
CA VAL A 141 1.88 4.41 -2.25
C VAL A 141 0.54 3.76 -2.51
N LYS A 142 0.41 2.50 -2.11
CA LYS A 142 -0.86 1.78 -2.05
C LYS A 142 -1.17 1.42 -0.60
N LEU A 143 -2.36 1.77 -0.11
CA LEU A 143 -2.85 1.44 1.23
C LEU A 143 -4.10 0.57 1.10
N ASP A 144 -4.05 -0.64 1.63
CA ASP A 144 -5.22 -1.51 1.70
C ASP A 144 -5.73 -1.55 3.14
N PHE A 145 -7.05 -1.50 3.25
CA PHE A 145 -7.73 -1.44 4.52
C PHE A 145 -8.88 -2.43 4.55
N ASN A 146 -8.91 -3.29 5.57
CA ASN A 146 -10.07 -4.11 5.84
C ASN A 146 -11.00 -3.37 6.82
N ILE A 147 -12.23 -3.09 6.38
CA ILE A 147 -13.29 -2.52 7.20
C ILE A 147 -14.09 -3.70 7.75
N SER A 148 -13.88 -3.99 9.03
CA SER A 148 -14.71 -4.92 9.80
C SER A 148 -15.67 -4.12 10.69
N THR A 149 -16.95 -4.50 10.71
CA THR A 149 -17.94 -3.98 11.66
C THR A 149 -18.30 -4.94 12.79
N ASP A 150 -17.38 -5.86 13.15
CA ASP A 150 -17.51 -6.95 14.16
C ASP A 150 -18.09 -6.56 15.55
N THR A 151 -18.44 -5.29 15.80
CA THR A 151 -19.07 -4.86 17.05
C THR A 151 -20.58 -4.54 16.95
N GLY A 152 -21.24 -4.78 15.81
CA GLY A 152 -22.68 -4.49 15.66
C GLY A 152 -23.04 -3.00 15.82
N LEU A 153 -22.02 -2.14 15.90
CA LEU A 153 -22.11 -0.71 15.99
C LEU A 153 -21.71 -0.16 14.63
N ILE A 154 -22.72 0.20 13.84
CA ILE A 154 -22.72 1.16 12.72
C ILE A 154 -21.33 1.76 12.53
N VAL A 155 -20.62 1.41 11.45
CA VAL A 155 -19.31 1.96 10.98
C VAL A 155 -18.84 3.19 11.78
N ARG A 156 -18.36 2.96 13.01
CA ARG A 156 -17.94 4.04 13.91
C ARG A 156 -16.44 4.25 13.86
N TYR A 157 -15.72 3.25 13.36
CA TYR A 157 -14.28 3.24 13.37
C TYR A 157 -13.74 3.15 11.95
N PRO A 158 -12.78 4.01 11.60
CA PRO A 158 -11.95 3.78 10.42
C PRO A 158 -11.25 2.42 10.49
N PRO A 159 -10.54 1.99 9.43
CA PRO A 159 -9.73 0.77 9.41
C PRO A 159 -8.69 0.61 10.55
N THR A 160 -8.52 1.63 11.38
CA THR A 160 -7.74 1.62 12.62
C THR A 160 -8.67 1.55 13.82
N ARG A 161 -8.25 0.88 14.90
CA ARG A 161 -9.05 0.71 16.13
C ARG A 161 -9.54 2.02 16.75
N LYS A 162 -8.93 3.16 16.39
CA LYS A 162 -9.26 4.50 16.88
C LYS A 162 -9.36 5.51 15.74
N ARG A 163 -10.29 6.47 15.85
CA ARG A 163 -10.49 7.55 14.86
C ARG A 163 -9.27 8.47 14.76
N GLU A 164 -8.58 8.66 15.86
CA GLU A 164 -7.40 9.51 15.99
C GLU A 164 -6.20 8.92 15.24
N GLU A 165 -6.06 7.59 15.23
CA GLU A 165 -5.02 6.89 14.47
C GLU A 165 -5.21 7.07 12.97
N TRP A 166 -6.45 7.01 12.50
CA TRP A 166 -6.81 7.29 11.11
C TRP A 166 -6.52 8.73 10.69
N LYS A 167 -6.97 9.70 11.49
CA LYS A 167 -6.66 11.12 11.24
C LYS A 167 -5.15 11.36 11.24
N SER A 168 -4.42 10.71 12.15
CA SER A 168 -2.96 10.80 12.22
C SER A 168 -2.27 10.17 11.01
N LEU A 169 -2.81 9.07 10.48
CA LEU A 169 -2.31 8.43 9.27
C LEU A 169 -2.44 9.36 8.07
N TRP A 170 -3.61 9.94 7.82
CA TRP A 170 -3.80 10.85 6.68
C TRP A 170 -3.03 12.15 6.84
N LYS A 171 -2.93 12.68 8.07
CA LYS A 171 -2.03 13.80 8.37
C LYS A 171 -0.56 13.45 8.09
N LEU A 172 -0.14 12.22 8.32
CA LEU A 172 1.21 11.77 8.00
C LEU A 172 1.39 11.68 6.47
N VAL A 173 0.44 11.07 5.76
CA VAL A 173 0.44 10.99 4.30
C VAL A 173 0.47 12.39 3.67
N SER A 174 -0.28 13.35 4.20
CA SER A 174 -0.30 14.74 3.70
C SER A 174 1.05 15.47 3.86
N THR A 175 1.97 14.96 4.69
CA THR A 175 3.34 15.52 4.77
C THR A 175 4.27 15.01 3.67
N MET A 176 3.87 14.02 2.88
CA MET A 176 4.73 13.44 1.84
C MET A 176 4.83 14.34 0.62
N GLU A 177 5.73 15.33 0.64
CA GLU A 177 6.00 16.26 -0.47
C GLU A 177 6.32 15.58 -1.81
N GLY A 178 6.87 14.37 -1.78
CA GLY A 178 7.17 13.61 -2.99
C GLY A 178 5.98 12.82 -3.54
N LEU A 179 4.93 12.59 -2.78
CA LEU A 179 3.86 11.67 -3.18
C LEU A 179 3.20 12.13 -4.49
N ARG A 180 3.07 11.23 -5.46
CA ARG A 180 2.50 11.47 -6.79
C ARG A 180 1.27 10.61 -7.03
N VAL A 181 1.35 9.33 -6.70
CA VAL A 181 0.25 8.38 -6.85
C VAL A 181 -0.09 7.80 -5.49
N LEU A 182 -1.34 7.93 -5.09
CA LEU A 182 -1.87 7.34 -3.88
C LEU A 182 -3.12 6.53 -4.20
N ASN A 183 -3.01 5.23 -4.01
CA ASN A 183 -4.09 4.28 -4.21
C ASN A 183 -4.56 3.77 -2.85
N VAL A 184 -5.84 3.94 -2.56
CA VAL A 184 -6.45 3.54 -1.29
C VAL A 184 -7.53 2.52 -1.59
N GLU A 185 -7.31 1.27 -1.22
CA GLU A 185 -8.33 0.24 -1.34
C GLU A 185 -8.92 -0.06 0.02
N MET A 186 -10.25 -0.09 0.11
CA MET A 186 -10.98 -0.41 1.32
C MET A 186 -11.93 -1.57 1.05
N ASP A 187 -11.79 -2.65 1.79
CA ASP A 187 -12.61 -3.85 1.66
C ASP A 187 -13.60 -3.91 2.81
N ALA A 188 -14.88 -3.83 2.49
CA ALA A 188 -15.95 -4.02 3.44
C ALA A 188 -16.56 -5.41 3.26
N ARG A 189 -16.66 -6.16 4.37
CA ARG A 189 -17.23 -7.51 4.36
C ARG A 189 -18.76 -7.46 4.25
N THR A 190 -19.33 -8.51 3.67
CA THR A 190 -20.75 -8.75 3.40
C THR A 190 -21.71 -8.39 4.53
N GLU A 191 -21.41 -8.92 5.71
CA GLU A 191 -22.29 -8.84 6.88
C GLU A 191 -22.47 -7.39 7.32
N ASP A 192 -21.46 -6.57 7.03
CA ASP A 192 -21.43 -5.15 7.31
C ASP A 192 -22.30 -4.38 6.31
N PHE A 193 -22.32 -4.78 5.03
CA PHE A 193 -23.05 -4.06 3.97
C PHE A 193 -24.56 -4.04 4.19
N HIS A 194 -25.17 -5.16 4.61
CA HIS A 194 -26.62 -5.21 4.84
C HIS A 194 -27.07 -4.30 5.99
N ASN A 195 -26.32 -4.33 7.09
CA ASN A 195 -26.56 -3.44 8.23
C ASN A 195 -26.30 -1.97 7.85
N PHE A 196 -25.34 -1.76 6.96
CA PHE A 196 -24.95 -0.45 6.49
C PHE A 196 -26.02 0.18 5.58
N GLN A 197 -26.52 -0.54 4.58
CA GLN A 197 -27.53 -0.02 3.65
C GLN A 197 -28.84 0.35 4.35
N GLN A 198 -29.16 -0.31 5.46
CA GLN A 198 -30.35 -0.03 6.26
C GLN A 198 -30.16 1.15 7.23
N SER A 199 -28.93 1.64 7.43
CA SER A 199 -28.67 2.76 8.33
C SER A 199 -28.96 4.09 7.63
N PRO A 200 -29.88 4.93 8.14
CA PRO A 200 -30.14 6.26 7.58
C PRO A 200 -28.92 7.20 7.67
N ASN A 201 -27.93 6.86 8.52
CA ASN A 201 -26.70 7.64 8.72
C ASN A 201 -25.46 7.01 8.05
N ALA A 202 -25.66 6.02 7.20
CA ALA A 202 -24.60 5.36 6.46
C ALA A 202 -23.71 6.35 5.70
N VAL A 203 -24.32 7.13 4.80
CA VAL A 203 -23.60 8.07 3.94
C VAL A 203 -22.80 9.09 4.77
N SER A 204 -23.40 9.65 5.82
CA SER A 204 -22.71 10.63 6.68
C SER A 204 -21.54 10.01 7.45
N ALA A 205 -21.64 8.75 7.86
CA ALA A 205 -20.53 8.01 8.47
C ALA A 205 -19.36 7.81 7.51
N TRP A 206 -19.62 7.42 6.25
CA TRP A 206 -18.56 7.33 5.22
C TRP A 206 -17.92 8.67 4.95
N MET A 207 -18.73 9.72 4.76
CA MET A 207 -18.18 11.06 4.52
C MET A 207 -17.29 11.52 5.67
N THR A 208 -17.68 11.20 6.91
CA THR A 208 -16.85 11.48 8.10
C THR A 208 -15.57 10.64 8.14
N MET A 209 -15.60 9.41 7.63
CA MET A 209 -14.43 8.54 7.56
C MET A 209 -13.48 8.96 6.44
N LEU A 210 -14.01 9.40 5.30
CA LEU A 210 -13.25 9.83 4.13
C LEU A 210 -12.77 11.29 4.26
N GLU A 211 -13.38 12.11 5.12
CA GLU A 211 -12.98 13.50 5.38
C GLU A 211 -11.46 13.70 5.49
N PRO A 212 -10.69 12.90 6.27
CA PRO A 212 -9.25 13.14 6.41
C PRO A 212 -8.45 12.93 5.12
N LEU A 213 -8.97 12.17 4.15
CA LEU A 213 -8.31 11.95 2.85
C LEU A 213 -8.26 13.25 2.04
N ALA A 214 -9.20 14.17 2.27
CA ALA A 214 -9.21 15.47 1.60
C ALA A 214 -7.94 16.29 1.89
N SER A 215 -7.28 16.05 3.03
CA SER A 215 -6.04 16.74 3.41
C SER A 215 -4.82 16.36 2.57
N VAL A 216 -4.92 15.32 1.74
CA VAL A 216 -3.85 14.95 0.80
C VAL A 216 -4.06 15.75 -0.49
N GLU A 217 -3.30 16.83 -0.64
CA GLU A 217 -3.38 17.76 -1.77
C GLU A 217 -2.23 17.59 -2.76
N GLN A 218 -1.13 16.96 -2.33
CA GLN A 218 0.10 16.93 -3.09
C GLN A 218 0.22 15.77 -4.10
N ALA A 219 -0.70 14.81 -4.06
CA ALA A 219 -0.73 13.70 -5.01
C ALA A 219 -1.32 14.15 -6.35
N ASP A 220 -0.62 13.85 -7.45
CA ASP A 220 -1.07 14.13 -8.82
C ASP A 220 -2.24 13.22 -9.21
N ALA A 221 -2.20 11.96 -8.76
CA ALA A 221 -3.25 10.96 -8.92
C ALA A 221 -3.64 10.40 -7.54
N PHE A 222 -4.93 10.49 -7.23
CA PHE A 222 -5.50 10.02 -5.97
C PHE A 222 -6.70 9.14 -6.28
N GLU A 223 -6.55 7.84 -6.07
CA GLU A 223 -7.57 6.84 -6.33
C GLU A 223 -8.03 6.21 -5.02
N VAL A 224 -9.33 6.28 -4.75
CA VAL A 224 -9.95 5.58 -3.61
C VAL A 224 -10.93 4.57 -4.17
N GLY A 225 -10.66 3.29 -3.94
CA GLY A 225 -11.54 2.18 -4.30
C GLY A 225 -12.17 1.59 -3.05
N ILE A 226 -13.51 1.48 -3.03
CA ILE A 226 -14.21 0.69 -2.00
C ILE A 226 -14.73 -0.58 -2.65
N LYS A 227 -14.24 -1.72 -2.17
CA LYS A 227 -14.64 -3.05 -2.60
C LYS A 227 -15.62 -3.62 -1.59
N TRP A 228 -16.73 -4.11 -2.12
CA TRP A 228 -17.72 -4.85 -1.36
C TRP A 228 -17.64 -6.30 -1.81
N PHE A 229 -17.78 -7.22 -0.86
CA PHE A 229 -17.85 -8.64 -1.16
C PHE A 229 -19.24 -9.14 -0.82
N LYS A 230 -19.81 -9.98 -1.70
CA LYS A 230 -20.98 -10.83 -1.44
C LYS A 230 -20.67 -12.30 -1.63
N ASP A 231 -20.81 -13.08 -0.55
CA ASP A 231 -20.60 -14.53 -0.57
C ASP A 231 -19.22 -14.96 -1.15
N GLY A 232 -18.20 -14.11 -0.97
CA GLY A 232 -16.84 -14.32 -1.48
C GLY A 232 -16.58 -13.75 -2.88
N GLU A 233 -17.58 -13.21 -3.56
CA GLU A 233 -17.44 -12.56 -4.87
C GLU A 233 -17.44 -11.02 -4.74
N ALA A 234 -16.59 -10.34 -5.51
CA ALA A 234 -16.53 -8.87 -5.52
C ALA A 234 -17.63 -8.30 -6.43
N PHE A 235 -18.27 -7.21 -6.01
CA PHE A 235 -19.26 -6.51 -6.83
C PHE A 235 -18.62 -5.69 -7.97
N GLU A 236 -19.41 -5.43 -9.01
CA GLU A 236 -18.99 -4.67 -10.20
C GLU A 236 -18.58 -3.22 -9.84
N GLU A 237 -17.42 -2.81 -10.36
CA GLU A 237 -16.77 -1.53 -10.09
C GLU A 237 -17.44 -0.41 -10.90
N LYS A 238 -17.88 0.67 -10.24
CA LYS A 238 -18.27 1.92 -10.90
C LYS A 238 -17.37 3.05 -10.43
N SER A 239 -16.67 3.69 -11.36
CA SER A 239 -15.86 4.87 -11.08
C SER A 239 -16.70 6.14 -11.10
N VAL A 240 -16.58 6.98 -10.08
CA VAL A 240 -17.16 8.32 -10.06
C VAL A 240 -16.03 9.35 -10.07
N GLU A 241 -15.73 9.92 -11.23
CA GLU A 241 -14.80 11.05 -11.29
C GLU A 241 -15.42 12.26 -10.58
N MET A 242 -14.88 12.64 -9.42
CA MET A 242 -15.19 13.93 -8.81
C MET A 242 -14.10 14.92 -9.22
N ARG A 243 -14.33 15.66 -10.29
CA ARG A 243 -13.43 16.76 -10.65
C ARG A 243 -13.53 17.84 -9.60
N ASP A 244 -12.39 18.18 -9.00
CA ASP A 244 -12.29 19.41 -8.22
C ASP A 244 -12.44 20.58 -9.18
N ASN A 245 -13.42 21.46 -8.93
CA ASN A 245 -13.64 22.66 -9.74
C ASN A 245 -12.50 23.69 -9.56
N GLY A 246 -11.57 23.44 -8.64
CA GLY A 246 -10.47 24.32 -8.26
C GLY A 246 -9.11 24.04 -8.93
N GLY A 247 -9.04 23.65 -10.21
CA GLY A 247 -7.83 23.77 -11.04
C GLY A 247 -6.52 23.08 -10.58
N GLY A 248 -6.51 22.33 -9.48
CA GLY A 248 -5.32 21.69 -8.91
C GLY A 248 -5.64 20.28 -8.46
N SER A 249 -5.00 19.29 -9.11
CA SER A 249 -5.14 17.84 -8.90
C SER A 249 -6.52 17.24 -9.29
N SER A 250 -6.50 16.17 -10.08
CA SER A 250 -7.71 15.38 -10.36
C SER A 250 -7.80 14.27 -9.31
N LYS A 251 -8.81 14.33 -8.44
CA LYS A 251 -9.11 13.27 -7.48
C LYS A 251 -10.17 12.35 -8.05
N THR A 252 -9.87 11.07 -8.20
CA THR A 252 -10.84 10.10 -8.74
C THR A 252 -11.31 9.20 -7.62
N PHE A 253 -12.60 9.25 -7.30
CA PHE A 253 -13.19 8.39 -6.28
C PHE A 253 -13.94 7.25 -6.96
N VAL A 254 -13.44 6.03 -6.83
CA VAL A 254 -14.05 4.85 -7.43
C VAL A 254 -14.93 4.17 -6.38
N PHE A 255 -16.25 4.22 -6.59
CA PHE A 255 -17.24 3.61 -5.71
C PHE A 255 -17.92 2.43 -6.40
N GLY A 256 -17.51 1.19 -6.11
CA GLY A 256 -18.30 0.03 -6.51
C GLY A 256 -19.64 0.00 -5.76
N TYR A 257 -20.76 0.02 -6.48
CA TYR A 257 -22.08 -0.28 -5.90
C TYR A 257 -23.01 -0.90 -6.96
N GLN A 258 -23.75 -1.95 -6.58
CA GLN A 258 -24.85 -2.49 -7.38
C GLN A 258 -26.17 -2.21 -6.68
N PHE A 259 -27.08 -1.50 -7.34
CA PHE A 259 -28.49 -1.53 -6.97
C PHE A 259 -29.08 -2.83 -7.51
N GLY A 260 -29.45 -3.75 -6.61
CA GLY A 260 -30.33 -4.84 -7.00
C GLY A 260 -31.63 -4.24 -7.51
N SER A 261 -31.99 -4.51 -8.77
CA SER A 261 -33.34 -4.25 -9.25
C SER A 261 -34.30 -5.06 -8.39
N ALA A 262 -35.11 -4.39 -7.58
CA ALA A 262 -36.21 -5.02 -6.88
C ALA A 262 -37.12 -5.66 -7.94
N GLN A 263 -37.24 -6.99 -7.91
CA GLN A 263 -38.31 -7.73 -8.57
C GLN A 263 -39.48 -7.85 -7.61
#